data_AF-A0A7W6XEU9-F1
#
_entry.id   AF-A0A7W6XEU9-F1
#
_cell.length_a   1.000
_cell.length_b   1.000
_cell.length_c   1.000
_cell.angle_alpha   90.00
_cell.angle_beta   90.00
_cell.angle_gamma   90.00
#
_symmetry.space_group_name_H-M   'P 1'
#
loop_
_entity.id
_entity.type
_entity.pdbx_description
1 polymer ?
#
loop_
_entity_poly.entity_id
_entity_poly.type
_entity_poly.pdbx_seq_one_letter_code
_entity_poly.pdbx_strand_id
1 'polypeptide(L)'
;MRFEVLPGLPPYGPPAISFTERGDSEFREGLVIRFYPKRSDPWVGNFLGGMSDYTNVLDHPNGRDVIVVAWGETFIIDPEHRAIREHVASDTQRAIPASALG
;
A
#
# COMPACT_ATOMS: atom_id res chain seq x y z
N MET A 1 -3.49 3.89 11.79
CA MET A 1 -2.89 4.90 10.90
C MET A 1 -4.00 5.44 10.00
N ARG A 2 -3.96 6.69 9.50
CA ARG A 2 -4.99 7.16 8.55
C ARG A 2 -4.49 6.98 7.12
N PHE A 3 -5.30 6.34 6.29
CA PHE A 3 -5.08 6.21 4.85
C PHE A 3 -6.41 6.27 4.10
N GLU A 4 -6.33 6.46 2.78
CA GLU A 4 -7.48 6.52 1.87
C GLU A 4 -7.10 5.77 0.59
N VAL A 5 -7.91 4.79 0.17
CA VAL A 5 -7.78 4.17 -1.15
C VAL A 5 -8.40 5.12 -2.18
N LEU A 6 -7.62 5.50 -3.20
CA LEU A 6 -8.05 6.42 -4.23
C LEU A 6 -8.55 5.64 -5.47
N PRO A 7 -9.49 6.21 -6.24
CA PRO A 7 -9.95 5.60 -7.49
C PRO A 7 -8.91 5.63 -8.61
N GLY A 8 -7.81 6.35 -8.43
CA GLY A 8 -6.70 6.48 -9.37
C GLY A 8 -5.68 7.53 -8.93
N LEU A 9 -4.66 7.77 -9.74
CA LEU A 9 -3.62 8.75 -9.46
C LEU A 9 -4.18 10.18 -9.47
N PRO A 10 -3.90 11.01 -8.44
CA PRO A 10 -4.31 12.41 -8.47
C PRO A 10 -3.71 13.17 -9.66
N PRO A 11 -4.49 14.02 -10.35
CA PRO A 11 -4.00 14.79 -11.50
C PRO A 11 -3.05 15.94 -11.10
N TYR A 12 -3.01 16.30 -9.83
CA TYR A 12 -2.21 17.38 -9.29
C TYR A 12 -1.60 17.00 -7.94
N GLY A 13 -0.49 17.65 -7.60
CA GLY A 13 0.25 17.45 -6.35
C GLY A 13 1.61 16.80 -6.57
N PRO A 14 2.32 16.42 -5.49
CA PRO A 14 3.55 15.67 -5.57
C PRO A 14 3.34 14.34 -6.32
N PRO A 15 4.34 13.86 -7.07
CA PRO A 15 4.25 12.58 -7.75
C PRO A 15 4.05 11.44 -6.74
N ALA A 16 3.25 10.45 -7.13
CA ALA A 16 3.11 9.22 -6.35
C ALA A 16 4.45 8.45 -6.32
N ILE A 17 4.73 7.81 -5.19
CA ILE A 17 5.83 6.86 -5.08
C ILE A 17 5.32 5.52 -5.60
N SER A 18 5.96 5.03 -6.66
CA SER A 18 5.58 3.74 -7.25
C SER A 18 6.38 2.62 -6.60
N PHE A 19 5.65 1.61 -6.11
CA PHE A 19 6.20 0.39 -5.55
C PHE A 19 6.01 -0.72 -6.56
N THR A 20 7.12 -1.15 -7.16
CA THR A 20 7.16 -2.13 -8.24
C THR A 20 8.30 -3.12 -7.95
N GLU A 21 8.15 -4.38 -8.34
CA GLU A 21 9.24 -5.36 -8.26
C GLU A 21 10.32 -5.11 -9.34
N ARG A 22 10.00 -4.37 -10.41
CA ARG A 22 10.86 -4.17 -11.59
C ARG A 22 11.59 -2.82 -11.62
N GLY A 23 11.51 -2.04 -10.54
CA GLY A 23 12.11 -0.71 -10.42
C GLY A 23 11.28 0.42 -11.06
N ASP A 24 11.86 1.63 -11.10
CA ASP A 24 11.21 2.91 -11.47
C ASP A 24 10.69 3.01 -12.93
N SER A 25 10.74 1.93 -13.71
CA SER A 25 10.44 1.95 -15.14
C SER A 25 8.97 1.68 -15.50
N GLU A 26 8.13 1.29 -14.53
CA GLU A 26 6.71 1.04 -14.79
C GLU A 26 5.83 2.23 -14.40
N PHE A 27 5.44 3.01 -15.41
CA PHE A 27 4.47 4.13 -15.31
C PHE A 27 3.02 3.65 -15.43
N ARG A 28 2.66 2.55 -14.76
CA ARG A 28 1.30 2.02 -14.77
C ARG A 28 0.58 2.41 -13.48
N GLU A 29 -0.71 2.70 -13.60
CA GLU A 29 -1.56 2.89 -12.43
C GLU A 29 -1.83 1.53 -11.77
N GLY A 30 -1.55 1.46 -10.49
CA GLY A 30 -1.76 0.33 -9.61
C GLY A 30 -2.85 0.62 -8.57
N LEU A 31 -2.78 -0.06 -7.43
CA LEU A 31 -3.61 0.26 -6.27
C LEU A 31 -3.07 1.56 -5.69
N VAL A 32 -3.87 2.62 -5.75
CA VAL A 32 -3.46 3.95 -5.33
C VAL A 32 -3.94 4.22 -3.90
N ILE A 33 -3.02 4.57 -3.02
CA ILE A 33 -3.30 4.79 -1.60
C ILE A 33 -2.69 6.11 -1.18
N ARG A 34 -3.49 6.99 -0.58
CA ARG A 34 -3.00 8.18 0.12
C ARG A 34 -2.77 7.86 1.59
N PHE A 35 -1.58 8.18 2.07
CA PHE A 35 -1.21 8.05 3.48
C PHE A 35 -1.21 9.39 4.18
N TYR A 36 -1.61 9.42 5.44
CA TYR A 36 -1.58 10.59 6.32
C TYR A 36 -0.69 10.31 7.54
N PRO A 37 0.64 10.28 7.38
CA PRO A 37 1.57 10.14 8.49
C PRO A 37 1.45 11.31 9.48
N LYS A 38 1.93 11.10 10.71
CA LYS A 38 1.84 12.09 11.79
C LYS A 38 2.95 13.13 11.72
N ARG A 39 4.14 12.78 11.19
CA ARG A 39 5.33 13.64 11.25
C ARG A 39 5.78 14.14 9.88
N SER A 40 5.15 13.72 8.79
CA SER A 40 5.45 14.16 7.43
C SER A 40 4.16 14.50 6.67
N ASP A 41 4.32 15.17 5.52
CA ASP A 41 3.18 15.54 4.69
C ASP A 41 2.50 14.29 4.08
N PRO A 42 1.18 14.34 3.86
CA PRO A 42 0.47 13.32 3.13
C PRO A 42 1.09 13.03 1.77
N TRP A 43 1.12 11.76 1.41
CA TRP A 43 1.74 11.31 0.17
C TRP A 43 0.97 10.14 -0.42
N VAL A 44 1.21 9.86 -1.70
CA VAL A 44 0.50 8.81 -2.45
C VAL A 44 1.46 7.70 -2.81
N GLY A 45 1.10 6.47 -2.45
CA GLY A 45 1.75 5.25 -2.92
C GLY A 45 0.95 4.64 -4.06
N ASN A 46 1.65 4.13 -5.06
CA ASN A 46 1.10 3.41 -6.21
C ASN A 46 1.66 2.00 -6.24
N PHE A 47 0.83 0.98 -6.01
CA PHE A 47 1.28 -0.41 -5.85
C PHE A 47 0.84 -1.22 -7.06
N LEU A 48 1.76 -1.65 -7.92
CA LEU A 48 1.42 -2.32 -9.18
C LEU A 48 0.94 -3.77 -9.02
N GLY A 49 1.30 -4.40 -7.91
CA GLY A 49 0.89 -5.74 -7.49
C GLY A 49 1.13 -6.87 -8.51
N GLY A 50 0.48 -7.99 -8.24
CA GLY A 50 0.64 -9.26 -8.95
C GLY A 50 -0.50 -9.55 -9.94
N MET A 51 -0.83 -10.83 -10.10
CA MET A 51 -1.84 -11.32 -11.05
C MET A 51 -3.14 -11.79 -10.38
N SER A 52 -3.28 -11.64 -9.06
CA SER A 52 -4.49 -12.06 -8.32
C SER A 52 -5.53 -10.93 -8.29
N ASP A 53 -6.82 -11.25 -8.20
CA ASP A 53 -7.88 -10.25 -8.06
C ASP A 53 -8.02 -9.71 -6.62
N TYR A 54 -7.29 -10.28 -5.66
CA TYR A 54 -7.42 -9.91 -4.26
C TYR A 54 -6.64 -8.62 -3.94
N THR A 55 -7.37 -7.61 -3.46
CA THR A 55 -6.82 -6.33 -3.03
C THR A 55 -7.42 -5.93 -1.68
N ASN A 56 -6.58 -5.46 -0.76
CA ASN A 56 -7.01 -4.98 0.56
C ASN A 56 -5.98 -4.03 1.18
N VAL A 57 -6.43 -3.16 2.09
CA VAL A 57 -5.54 -2.27 2.86
C VAL A 57 -5.98 -2.30 4.32
N LEU A 58 -5.06 -2.64 5.21
CA LEU A 58 -5.36 -2.90 6.62
C LEU A 58 -4.38 -2.14 7.52
N ASP A 59 -4.84 -1.73 8.69
CA ASP A 59 -3.95 -1.28 9.75
C ASP A 59 -3.02 -2.42 10.19
N HIS A 60 -1.72 -2.16 10.30
CA HIS A 60 -0.81 -3.10 10.92
C HIS A 60 -1.02 -3.11 12.45
N PRO A 61 -0.96 -4.28 13.13
CA PRO A 61 -1.18 -4.38 14.58
C PRO A 61 -0.27 -3.50 15.47
N ASN A 62 0.88 -3.05 14.95
CA ASN A 62 1.77 -2.13 15.67
C ASN A 62 1.25 -0.67 15.74
N GLY A 63 0.13 -0.36 15.10
CA GLY A 63 -0.52 0.96 15.13
C GLY A 63 0.19 2.05 14.34
N ARG A 64 1.27 1.73 13.61
CA ARG A 64 2.09 2.68 12.84
C ARG A 64 2.12 2.32 11.35
N ASP A 65 2.34 1.05 11.06
CA ASP A 65 2.55 0.58 9.70
C ASP A 65 1.19 0.27 9.04
N VAL A 66 1.20 0.08 7.71
CA VAL A 66 0.01 -0.30 6.94
C VAL A 66 0.33 -1.55 6.15
N ILE A 67 -0.58 -2.52 6.19
CA ILE A 67 -0.52 -3.71 5.34
C ILE A 67 -1.26 -3.40 4.05
N VAL A 68 -0.56 -3.50 2.93
CA VAL A 68 -1.12 -3.30 1.59
C VAL A 68 -1.08 -4.63 0.86
N VAL A 69 -2.23 -5.10 0.39
CA VAL A 69 -2.35 -6.23 -0.53
C VAL A 69 -2.79 -5.68 -1.89
N ALA A 70 -1.91 -5.68 -2.87
CA ALA A 70 -2.17 -5.22 -4.23
C ALA A 70 -2.11 -6.41 -5.18
N TRP A 71 -3.27 -6.87 -5.66
CA TRP A 71 -3.37 -8.02 -6.57
C TRP A 71 -2.60 -9.26 -6.10
N GLY A 72 -2.74 -9.58 -4.81
CA GLY A 72 -2.06 -10.71 -4.14
C GLY A 72 -0.67 -10.39 -3.55
N GLU A 73 0.00 -9.34 -4.02
CA GLU A 73 1.29 -8.90 -3.47
C GLU A 73 1.07 -8.17 -2.15
N THR A 74 1.72 -8.62 -1.09
CA THR A 74 1.53 -8.09 0.27
C THR A 74 2.78 -7.40 0.76
N PHE A 75 2.63 -6.14 1.16
CA PHE A 75 3.68 -5.29 1.68
C PHE A 75 3.32 -4.73 3.05
N ILE A 76 4.32 -4.58 3.92
CA ILE A 76 4.22 -3.73 5.11
C ILE A 76 4.88 -2.40 4.78
N ILE A 77 4.11 -1.33 4.84
CA ILE A 77 4.53 0.04 4.50
C ILE A 77 4.77 0.82 5.79
N ASP A 78 5.88 1.56 5.83
CA ASP A 78 6.16 2.62 6.80
C ASP A 78 5.74 3.96 6.19
N PRO A 79 4.60 4.54 6.59
CA PRO A 79 4.15 5.77 5.98
C PRO A 79 4.91 7.01 6.42
N GLU A 80 5.63 6.96 7.55
CA GLU A 80 6.45 8.08 8.01
C GLU A 80 7.69 8.24 7.12
N HIS A 81 8.33 7.12 6.78
CA HIS A 81 9.55 7.08 5.96
C HIS A 81 9.30 6.82 4.48
N ARG A 82 8.03 6.63 4.07
CA ARG A 82 7.62 6.41 2.68
C ARG A 82 8.29 5.19 2.04
N ALA A 83 8.40 4.10 2.80
CA ALA A 83 9.20 2.94 2.42
C ALA A 83 8.45 1.63 2.66
N ILE A 84 8.81 0.60 1.87
CA ILE A 84 8.48 -0.79 2.19
C ILE A 84 9.38 -1.22 3.34
N ARG A 85 8.79 -1.70 4.42
CA ARG A 85 9.52 -2.37 5.51
C ARG A 85 9.76 -3.83 5.17
N GLU A 86 8.75 -4.47 4.60
CA GLU A 86 8.76 -5.89 4.30
C GLU A 86 7.86 -6.21 3.11
N HIS A 87 8.32 -7.10 2.24
CA HIS A 87 7.51 -7.79 1.25
C HIS A 87 7.20 -9.18 1.81
N VAL A 88 5.92 -9.42 2.10
CA VAL A 88 5.48 -10.55 2.94
C VAL A 88 5.14 -11.77 2.08
N ALA A 89 4.44 -11.57 0.97
CA ALA A 89 3.95 -12.65 0.12
C ALA A 89 3.54 -12.12 -1.26
N SER A 90 3.51 -13.01 -2.26
CA SER A 90 3.18 -12.69 -3.66
C SER A 90 1.87 -13.30 -4.17
N ASP A 91 1.19 -14.11 -3.37
CA ASP A 91 -0.07 -14.78 -3.76
C ASP A 91 -1.09 -14.80 -2.61
N THR A 92 -1.30 -13.64 -2.01
CA THR A 92 -2.27 -13.50 -0.93
C THR A 92 -3.68 -13.50 -1.49
N GLN A 93 -4.44 -14.55 -1.16
CA GLN A 93 -5.83 -14.71 -1.60
C GLN A 93 -6.85 -14.20 -0.57
N ARG A 94 -6.40 -14.00 0.69
CA ARG A 94 -7.25 -13.52 1.78
C ARG A 94 -6.41 -12.94 2.91
N ALA A 95 -6.86 -11.84 3.49
CA ALA A 95 -6.34 -11.26 4.72
C ALA A 95 -7.50 -11.05 5.71
N ILE A 96 -7.32 -11.48 6.96
CA ILE A 96 -8.34 -11.39 8.00
C ILE A 96 -7.77 -10.51 9.13
N PRO A 97 -8.46 -9.43 9.54
CA PRO A 97 -8.05 -8.66 10.71
C PRO A 97 -8.01 -9.55 11.96
N ALA A 98 -6.98 -9.42 12.79
CA ALA A 98 -6.87 -10.20 14.02
C ALA A 98 -8.10 -10.02 14.95
N SER A 99 -8.69 -8.82 14.96
CA SER A 99 -9.93 -8.53 15.69
C SER A 99 -11.15 -9.32 15.22
N ALA A 100 -11.11 -9.91 14.02
CA ALA A 100 -12.17 -10.75 13.48
C ALA A 100 -11.99 -12.24 13.83
N LEU A 101 -10.91 -12.62 14.53
CA LEU A 101 -10.61 -14.03 14.85
C LEU A 101 -11.19 -14.53 16.18
N GLY A 102 -11.82 -13.67 16.98
CA GLY A 102 -12.45 -14.04 18.25
C GLY A 102 -11.53 -13.95 19.46
#